data_AF-A0A9Q3J876-F1
#
_entry.id   AF-A0A9Q3J876-F1
#
_cell.length_a   1.000
_cell.length_b   1.000
_cell.length_c   1.000
_cell.angle_alpha   90.00
_cell.angle_beta   90.00
_cell.angle_gamma   90.00
#
_symmetry.space_group_name_H-M   'P 1'
#
loop_
_entity.id
_entity.type
_entity.pdbx_description
1 polymer ?
#
loop_
_entity_poly.entity_id
_entity_poly.type
_entity_poly.pdbx_seq_one_letter_code
_entity_poly.pdbx_strand_id
1 'polypeptide(L)'
;MLQEDYAIPDELIPARLHSLFEKSAKRWYYGMRQTNGKNTWSWWKNDAWRYKIENAFENSFFDPDKDKPLTLFLKQAERLNEIYPEISQKMVHMKILRKCGGELEHSLRRRCIEPCSTEEYINALEDTVTRTKIGRT
;
A
#
# COMPACT_ATOMS: atom_id res chain seq x y z
N MET A 1 -26.90 -18.44 -9.31
CA MET A 1 -27.22 -18.71 -7.91
C MET A 1 -26.93 -17.43 -7.15
N LEU A 2 -27.97 -16.67 -6.85
CA LEU A 2 -27.86 -15.30 -6.32
C LEU A 2 -28.05 -15.34 -4.80
N GLN A 3 -27.73 -14.23 -4.13
CA GLN A 3 -27.72 -14.03 -2.67
C GLN A 3 -29.00 -14.50 -1.94
N GLU A 4 -30.10 -14.66 -2.68
CA GLU A 4 -31.42 -15.11 -2.20
C GLU A 4 -31.50 -16.62 -1.95
N ASP A 5 -30.59 -17.43 -2.51
CA ASP A 5 -30.68 -18.90 -2.46
C ASP A 5 -30.26 -19.51 -1.11
N TYR A 6 -29.58 -18.73 -0.26
CA TYR A 6 -29.14 -19.17 1.06
C TYR A 6 -29.30 -18.03 2.06
N ALA A 7 -30.38 -18.06 2.86
CA ALA A 7 -30.59 -17.18 4.01
C ALA A 7 -29.56 -17.47 5.12
N ILE A 8 -28.28 -17.18 4.85
CA ILE A 8 -27.17 -17.37 5.78
C ILE A 8 -27.04 -16.09 6.59
N PRO A 9 -27.14 -16.16 7.93
CA PRO A 9 -26.86 -15.03 8.80
C PRO A 9 -25.46 -14.47 8.54
N ASP A 10 -25.33 -13.14 8.58
CA ASP A 10 -24.07 -12.42 8.37
C ASP A 10 -22.94 -12.91 9.28
N GLU A 11 -23.25 -13.45 10.47
CA GLU A 11 -22.25 -14.02 11.38
C GLU A 11 -21.64 -15.33 10.87
N LEU A 12 -22.38 -16.08 10.03
CA LEU A 12 -21.95 -17.37 9.50
C LEU A 12 -21.25 -17.26 8.14
N ILE A 13 -21.44 -16.15 7.42
CA ILE A 13 -20.80 -15.90 6.12
C ILE A 13 -19.27 -15.99 6.23
N PRO A 14 -18.59 -15.31 7.18
CA PRO A 14 -17.14 -15.42 7.32
C PRO A 14 -16.67 -16.86 7.58
N ALA A 15 -17.42 -17.67 8.32
CA ALA A 15 -17.06 -19.07 8.54
C ALA A 15 -17.09 -19.88 7.24
N ARG A 16 -18.05 -19.62 6.34
CA ARG A 16 -18.12 -20.28 5.03
C ARG A 16 -17.10 -19.79 4.01
N LEU A 17 -16.71 -18.51 4.05
CA LEU A 17 -15.65 -17.98 3.16
C LEU A 17 -14.38 -18.82 3.23
N HIS A 18 -14.07 -19.35 4.42
CA HIS A 18 -12.93 -20.22 4.65
C HIS A 18 -12.91 -21.46 3.73
N SER A 19 -14.06 -22.10 3.52
CA SER A 19 -14.18 -23.29 2.67
C SER A 19 -14.29 -22.96 1.19
N LEU A 20 -14.68 -21.73 0.84
CA LEU A 20 -14.84 -21.28 -0.55
C LEU A 20 -13.52 -20.78 -1.17
N PHE A 21 -12.60 -20.28 -0.34
CA PHE A 21 -11.32 -19.79 -0.84
C PHE A 21 -10.30 -20.91 -1.06
N GLU A 22 -9.55 -20.77 -2.14
CA GLU A 22 -8.45 -21.66 -2.50
C GLU A 22 -7.12 -20.93 -2.60
N LYS A 23 -6.02 -21.69 -2.49
CA LYS A 23 -4.64 -21.22 -2.75
C LYS A 23 -4.33 -19.86 -2.08
N SER A 24 -4.01 -18.83 -2.87
CA SER A 24 -3.62 -17.50 -2.42
C SER A 24 -4.76 -16.77 -1.69
N ALA A 25 -6.00 -16.92 -2.15
CA ALA A 25 -7.17 -16.33 -1.50
C ALA A 25 -7.37 -16.92 -0.09
N LYS A 26 -7.17 -18.24 0.06
CA LYS A 26 -7.28 -18.92 1.37
C LYS A 26 -6.22 -18.44 2.35
N ARG A 27 -4.96 -18.32 1.89
CA ARG A 27 -3.86 -17.80 2.73
C ARG A 27 -4.10 -16.35 3.16
N TRP A 28 -4.54 -15.51 2.23
CA TRP A 28 -4.88 -14.12 2.53
C TRP A 28 -6.00 -14.03 3.58
N TYR A 29 -7.09 -14.75 3.38
CA TYR A 29 -8.21 -14.77 4.31
C TYR A 29 -7.78 -15.22 5.71
N TYR A 30 -6.96 -16.27 5.81
CA TYR A 30 -6.42 -16.72 7.09
C TYR A 30 -5.52 -15.69 7.77
N GLY A 31 -4.56 -15.13 7.05
CA GLY A 31 -3.68 -14.09 7.61
C GLY A 31 -4.49 -12.92 8.15
N MET A 32 -5.51 -12.51 7.39
CA MET A 32 -6.38 -11.41 7.76
C MET A 32 -7.25 -11.70 9.00
N ARG A 33 -7.72 -12.94 9.16
CA ARG A 33 -8.39 -13.43 10.38
C ARG A 33 -7.47 -13.51 11.59
N GLN A 34 -6.19 -13.85 11.41
CA GLN A 34 -5.22 -13.90 12.51
C GLN A 34 -4.88 -12.49 13.00
N THR A 35 -4.68 -11.54 12.09
CA THR A 35 -4.32 -10.15 12.44
C THR A 35 -5.50 -9.36 13.00
N ASN A 36 -6.70 -9.50 12.43
CA ASN A 36 -7.85 -8.65 12.78
C ASN A 36 -8.94 -9.37 13.58
N GLY A 37 -8.77 -10.66 13.89
CA GLY A 37 -9.74 -11.44 14.64
C GLY A 37 -11.04 -11.74 13.87
N LYS A 38 -12.14 -11.89 14.62
CA LYS A 38 -13.47 -12.14 14.06
C LYS A 38 -14.12 -10.80 13.68
N ASN A 39 -14.44 -10.64 12.40
CA ASN A 39 -15.09 -9.45 11.85
C ASN A 39 -16.39 -9.82 11.12
N THR A 40 -17.31 -8.85 11.04
CA THR A 40 -18.62 -8.98 10.36
C THR A 40 -18.47 -9.08 8.85
N TRP A 41 -19.49 -9.59 8.16
CA TRP A 41 -19.49 -9.64 6.69
C TRP A 41 -19.36 -8.24 6.06
N SER A 42 -20.01 -7.22 6.64
CA SER A 42 -19.86 -5.82 6.20
C SER A 42 -18.40 -5.37 6.18
N TRP A 43 -17.63 -5.68 7.24
CA TRP A 43 -16.20 -5.37 7.28
C TRP A 43 -15.41 -6.10 6.19
N TRP A 44 -15.69 -7.37 5.96
CA TRP A 44 -15.05 -8.14 4.89
C TRP A 44 -15.31 -7.55 3.49
N LYS A 45 -16.51 -7.03 3.29
CA LYS A 45 -16.91 -6.43 2.01
C LYS A 45 -16.30 -5.04 1.80
N ASN A 46 -16.24 -4.22 2.85
CA ASN A 46 -15.94 -2.79 2.71
C ASN A 46 -14.51 -2.41 3.11
N ASP A 47 -13.92 -3.11 4.09
CA ASP A 47 -12.71 -2.64 4.78
C ASP A 47 -11.52 -3.61 4.65
N ALA A 48 -11.76 -4.92 4.52
CA ALA A 48 -10.70 -5.92 4.47
C ALA A 48 -9.71 -5.72 3.30
N TRP A 49 -10.22 -5.28 2.15
CA TRP A 49 -9.37 -4.98 0.99
C TRP A 49 -8.57 -3.69 1.20
N ARG A 50 -9.17 -2.66 1.81
CA ARG A 50 -8.48 -1.40 2.15
C ARG A 50 -7.33 -1.66 3.10
N TYR A 51 -7.60 -2.39 4.18
CA TYR A 51 -6.60 -2.78 5.17
C TYR A 51 -5.42 -3.54 4.55
N LYS A 52 -5.71 -4.43 3.57
CA LYS A 52 -4.67 -5.14 2.82
C LYS A 52 -3.75 -4.17 2.05
N ILE A 53 -4.32 -3.19 1.37
CA ILE A 53 -3.56 -2.22 0.56
C ILE A 53 -2.82 -1.24 1.47
N GLU A 54 -3.46 -0.77 2.54
CA GLU A 54 -2.85 0.10 3.56
C GLU A 54 -1.62 -0.58 4.14
N ASN A 55 -1.74 -1.84 4.59
CA ASN A 55 -0.58 -2.59 5.07
C ASN A 55 0.49 -2.81 3.99
N ALA A 56 0.09 -3.02 2.73
CA ALA A 56 1.03 -3.17 1.65
C ALA A 56 1.81 -1.86 1.40
N PHE A 57 1.17 -0.71 1.54
CA PHE A 57 1.79 0.61 1.51
C PHE A 57 2.68 0.82 2.73
N GLU A 58 2.17 0.54 3.93
CA GLU A 58 2.86 0.84 5.18
C GLU A 58 4.17 0.05 5.32
N ASN A 59 4.19 -1.22 4.92
CA ASN A 59 5.36 -2.09 5.00
C ASN A 59 6.32 -1.97 3.81
N SER A 60 6.03 -1.11 2.83
CA SER A 60 6.85 -0.95 1.63
C SER A 60 7.79 0.24 1.76
N PHE A 61 8.93 0.02 2.40
CA PHE A 61 10.03 1.00 2.45
C PHE A 61 10.87 0.94 1.17
N PHE A 62 11.46 2.07 0.79
CA PHE A 62 12.37 2.14 -0.36
C PHE A 62 13.73 1.57 0.01
N ASP A 63 14.19 0.57 -0.74
CA ASP A 63 15.52 -0.01 -0.66
C ASP A 63 16.36 0.41 -1.88
N PRO A 64 17.37 1.30 -1.73
CA PRO A 64 18.17 1.81 -2.85
C PRO A 64 18.90 0.74 -3.67
N ASP A 65 19.15 -0.45 -3.10
CA ASP A 65 19.89 -1.51 -3.77
C ASP A 65 18.96 -2.50 -4.49
N LYS A 66 17.67 -2.53 -4.14
CA LYS A 66 16.69 -3.47 -4.73
C LYS A 66 15.62 -2.79 -5.58
N ASP A 67 15.24 -1.56 -5.22
CA ASP A 67 14.10 -0.88 -5.81
C ASP A 67 14.52 0.10 -6.89
N LYS A 68 13.68 0.19 -7.93
CA LYS A 68 13.76 1.25 -8.93
C LYS A 68 12.85 2.41 -8.50
N PRO A 69 13.36 3.65 -8.36
CA PRO A 69 12.60 4.84 -7.99
C PRO A 69 11.25 4.99 -8.70
N LEU A 70 11.24 5.00 -10.04
CA LEU A 70 10.02 5.10 -10.83
C LEU A 70 9.00 3.99 -10.50
N THR A 71 9.44 2.74 -10.49
CA THR A 71 8.55 1.59 -10.24
C THR A 71 7.97 1.62 -8.83
N LEU A 72 8.78 1.97 -7.82
CA LEU A 72 8.30 2.08 -6.45
C LEU A 72 7.28 3.22 -6.35
N PHE A 73 7.63 4.41 -6.86
CA PHE A 73 6.76 5.57 -6.79
C PHE A 73 5.39 5.29 -7.39
N LEU A 74 5.33 4.78 -8.63
CA LEU A 74 4.06 4.50 -9.31
C LEU A 74 3.22 3.48 -8.54
N LYS A 75 3.86 2.43 -8.01
CA LYS A 75 3.17 1.39 -7.23
C LYS A 75 2.59 1.93 -5.92
N GLN A 76 3.29 2.82 -5.21
CA GLN A 76 2.73 3.42 -4.00
C GLN A 76 1.68 4.47 -4.31
N ALA A 77 1.85 5.25 -5.39
CA ALA A 77 0.86 6.22 -5.83
C ALA A 77 -0.45 5.52 -6.18
N GLU A 78 -0.40 4.40 -6.90
CA GLU A 78 -1.57 3.57 -7.21
C GLU A 78 -2.30 3.11 -5.93
N ARG A 79 -1.56 2.55 -4.96
CA ARG A 79 -2.12 2.12 -3.68
C ARG A 79 -2.82 3.27 -2.93
N LEU A 80 -2.18 4.43 -2.89
CA LEU A 80 -2.73 5.60 -2.21
C LEU A 80 -4.00 6.12 -2.89
N ASN A 81 -4.03 6.15 -4.22
CA ASN A 81 -5.22 6.55 -4.99
C ASN A 81 -6.36 5.54 -4.83
N GLU A 82 -6.05 4.24 -4.68
CA GLU A 82 -7.07 3.21 -4.46
C GLU A 82 -7.73 3.34 -3.06
N ILE A 83 -6.95 3.65 -2.03
CA ILE A 83 -7.46 3.83 -0.66
C ILE A 83 -8.11 5.22 -0.48
N TYR A 84 -7.52 6.25 -1.08
CA TYR A 84 -7.92 7.66 -0.92
C TYR A 84 -8.06 8.31 -2.32
N PRO A 85 -9.20 8.14 -3.01
CA PRO A 85 -9.39 8.66 -4.38
C PRO A 85 -9.21 10.17 -4.51
N GLU A 86 -9.51 10.92 -3.45
CA GLU A 86 -9.43 12.38 -3.40
C GLU A 86 -8.08 12.90 -2.85
N ILE A 87 -7.06 12.04 -2.79
CA ILE A 87 -5.75 12.44 -2.27
C ILE A 87 -5.07 13.43 -3.22
N SER A 88 -4.56 14.54 -2.68
CA SER A 88 -3.80 15.49 -3.49
C SER A 88 -2.44 14.92 -3.88
N GLN A 89 -1.94 15.31 -5.07
CA GLN A 89 -0.60 14.92 -5.53
C GLN A 89 0.49 15.28 -4.51
N LYS A 90 0.40 16.45 -3.88
CA LYS A 90 1.29 16.87 -2.79
C LYS A 90 1.29 15.86 -1.63
N MET A 91 0.11 15.39 -1.22
CA MET A 91 0.00 14.40 -0.14
C MET A 91 0.54 13.04 -0.56
N VAL A 92 0.36 12.64 -1.82
CA VAL A 92 0.99 11.42 -2.39
C VAL A 92 2.51 11.52 -2.29
N HIS A 93 3.09 12.62 -2.78
CA HIS A 93 4.55 12.85 -2.71
C HIS A 93 5.06 12.81 -1.28
N MET A 94 4.40 13.50 -0.35
CA MET A 94 4.79 13.48 1.07
C MET A 94 4.71 12.09 1.70
N LYS A 95 3.65 11.32 1.41
CA LYS A 95 3.49 9.98 1.97
C LYS A 95 4.55 9.02 1.43
N ILE A 96 4.88 9.09 0.14
CA ILE A 96 5.95 8.29 -0.47
C ILE A 96 7.32 8.72 0.05
N LEU A 97 7.55 10.02 0.25
CA LEU A 97 8.80 10.54 0.81
C LEU A 97 9.13 9.93 2.18
N ARG A 98 8.13 9.79 3.05
CA ARG A 98 8.29 9.12 4.35
C ARG A 98 8.66 7.64 4.25
N LYS A 99 8.43 6.99 3.09
CA LYS A 99 8.87 5.61 2.84
C LYS A 99 10.32 5.50 2.43
N CYS A 100 10.96 6.61 2.04
CA CYS A 100 12.40 6.66 1.81
C CYS A 100 13.19 6.69 3.13
N GLY A 101 12.73 7.48 4.10
CA GLY A 101 13.31 7.58 5.43
C GLY A 101 14.75 8.13 5.48
N GLY A 102 15.19 8.48 6.69
CA GLY A 102 16.58 8.84 6.99
C GLY A 102 17.18 9.94 6.08
N GLU A 103 18.43 9.71 5.66
CA GLU A 103 19.19 10.64 4.82
C GLU A 103 18.59 10.83 3.41
N LEU A 104 17.89 9.80 2.89
CA LEU A 104 17.26 9.86 1.58
C LEU A 104 16.05 10.80 1.61
N GLU A 105 15.20 10.69 2.64
CA GLU A 105 14.10 11.63 2.87
C GLU A 105 14.61 13.07 2.99
N HIS A 106 15.65 13.30 3.81
CA HIS A 106 16.21 14.64 4.01
C HIS A 106 16.79 15.24 2.72
N SER A 107 17.51 14.43 1.95
CA SER A 107 18.11 14.83 0.67
C SER A 107 17.05 15.22 -0.36
N LEU A 108 15.98 14.43 -0.47
CA LEU A 108 14.85 14.69 -1.35
C LEU A 108 14.11 15.97 -0.97
N ARG A 109 13.87 16.18 0.33
CA ARG A 109 13.16 17.35 0.83
C ARG A 109 13.89 18.66 0.52
N ARG A 110 15.22 18.62 0.40
CA ARG A 110 16.03 19.77 -0.04
C ARG A 110 16.00 20.02 -1.55
N ARG A 111 15.74 18.99 -2.35
CA ARG A 111 15.75 19.07 -3.83
C ARG A 111 14.36 19.35 -4.41
N CYS A 112 13.32 18.80 -3.81
CA CYS A 112 11.93 19.00 -4.22
C CYS A 112 11.31 20.13 -3.40
N ILE A 113 11.47 21.38 -3.85
CA ILE A 113 10.76 22.54 -3.28
C ILE A 113 9.35 22.54 -3.86
N GLU A 114 8.32 22.61 -3.00
CA GLU A 114 6.95 22.61 -3.46
C GLU A 114 6.58 23.94 -4.16
N PRO A 115 5.75 23.92 -5.24
CA PRO A 115 5.17 22.73 -5.86
C PRO A 115 6.19 21.97 -6.72
N CYS A 116 6.28 20.65 -6.53
CA CYS A 116 7.14 19.75 -7.28
C CYS A 116 6.26 18.82 -8.13
N SER A 117 6.59 18.64 -9.40
CA SER A 117 5.94 17.67 -10.26
C SER A 117 6.35 16.23 -9.89
N THR A 118 5.53 15.26 -10.29
CA THR A 118 5.88 13.84 -10.09
C THR A 118 7.17 13.45 -10.80
N GLU A 119 7.42 14.04 -11.98
CA GLU A 119 8.65 13.80 -12.75
C GLU A 119 9.87 14.37 -12.03
N GLU A 120 9.80 15.62 -11.56
CA GLU A 120 10.88 16.23 -10.76
C GLU A 120 11.17 15.43 -9.48
N TYR A 121 10.13 14.90 -8.84
CA TYR A 121 10.27 14.07 -7.65
C TYR A 121 11.00 12.75 -7.95
N ILE A 122 10.60 12.04 -9.01
CA ILE A 122 11.23 10.78 -9.43
C ILE A 122 12.68 11.03 -9.86
N ASN A 123 12.92 12.06 -10.66
CA ASN A 123 14.26 12.43 -11.10
C ASN A 123 15.16 12.77 -9.90
N ALA A 124 14.66 13.52 -8.92
CA ALA A 124 15.41 13.82 -7.70
C ALA A 124 15.72 12.57 -6.87
N LEU A 125 14.82 11.58 -6.84
CA LEU A 125 15.03 10.29 -6.18
C LEU A 125 16.09 9.46 -6.90
N GLU A 126 16.00 9.36 -8.22
CA GLU A 126 17.01 8.69 -9.06
C GLU A 126 18.39 9.33 -8.91
N ASP A 127 18.47 10.66 -8.97
CA ASP A 127 19.71 11.41 -8.78
C ASP A 127 20.30 11.22 -7.38
N THR A 128 19.46 11.10 -6.34
CA THR A 128 19.95 10.91 -4.96
C THR A 128 20.48 9.51 -4.77
N VAL A 129 19.80 8.50 -5.30
CA VAL A 129 20.24 7.10 -5.21
C VAL A 129 21.53 6.88 -6.02
N THR A 130 21.63 7.47 -7.22
CA THR A 130 22.80 7.32 -8.10
C THR A 130 24.03 8.07 -7.59
N ARG A 131 23.88 9.32 -7.14
CA ARG A 131 25.02 10.17 -6.77
C ARG A 131 25.58 9.88 -5.40
N THR A 132 24.77 9.42 -4.46
CA THR A 132 25.13 9.58 -3.04
C THR A 132 25.73 8.33 -2.39
N LYS A 133 25.67 7.12 -2.97
CA LYS A 133 26.00 5.86 -2.24
C LYS A 133 25.32 5.76 -0.85
N ILE A 134 24.31 6.59 -0.56
CA ILE A 134 23.60 6.62 0.70
C ILE A 134 22.65 5.43 0.68
N GLY A 135 22.83 4.52 1.64
CA GLY A 135 22.14 3.22 1.70
C GLY A 135 23.05 2.01 1.49
N ARG A 136 24.27 2.21 0.95
CA ARG A 136 25.26 1.14 0.80
C ARG A 136 26.16 1.04 2.03
N THR A 137 25.68 0.35 3.06
CA THR A 137 26.51 -0.15 4.18
C THR A 137 26.25 -1.62 4.36
#